data_AF-A0A8H9WEI9-F1
#
_entry.id   AF-A0A8H9WEI9-F1
#
_cell.length_a   1.000
_cell.length_b   1.000
_cell.length_c   1.000
_cell.angle_alpha   90.00
_cell.angle_beta   90.00
_cell.angle_gamma   90.00
#
_symmetry.space_group_name_H-M   'P 1'
#
loop_
_entity.id
_entity.type
_entity.pdbx_description
1 polymer ?
#
loop_
_entity_poly.entity_id
_entity_poly.type
_entity_poly.pdbx_seq_one_letter_code
_entity_poly.pdbx_strand_id
1 'polypeptide(L)'
;MSRHKNASSSDSLKASSVLDSIAIPTFAINVQHEITHWNQAIEKASGYLAVDMIGTKNQWKPFYPNARPTMSDLIVEGGQDESVERFYTSKYNKS
;
A
#
# COMPACT_ATOMS: atom_id res chain seq x y z
N MET A 1 28.13 19.49 -13.31
CA MET A 1 28.78 18.55 -12.39
C MET A 1 27.71 17.72 -11.71
N SER A 2 27.77 16.41 -11.99
CA SER A 2 26.77 15.38 -11.67
C SER A 2 26.56 15.17 -10.18
N ARG A 3 25.34 14.78 -9.78
CA ARG A 3 25.06 13.70 -8.82
C ARG A 3 23.56 13.36 -8.85
N HIS A 4 23.15 12.61 -9.87
CA HIS A 4 22.01 11.70 -9.73
C HIS A 4 22.44 10.61 -8.75
N LYS A 5 21.94 10.66 -7.50
CA LYS A 5 22.01 9.51 -6.60
C LYS A 5 20.95 8.52 -7.06
N ASN A 6 21.37 7.51 -7.83
CA ASN A 6 20.62 6.27 -7.95
C ASN A 6 20.47 5.68 -6.54
N ALA A 7 19.26 5.72 -5.99
CA ALA A 7 18.92 4.92 -4.83
C ALA A 7 19.11 3.44 -5.24
N SER A 8 19.98 2.76 -4.48
CA SER A 8 20.53 1.44 -4.77
C SER A 8 19.44 0.37 -4.78
N SER A 9 19.45 -0.49 -5.80
CA SER A 9 18.59 -1.69 -5.92
C SER A 9 18.66 -2.66 -4.73
N SER A 10 19.60 -2.46 -3.80
CA SER A 10 19.77 -3.30 -2.60
C SER A 10 18.76 -3.03 -1.48
N ASP A 11 18.18 -1.83 -1.39
CA ASP A 11 17.31 -1.46 -0.27
C ASP A 11 15.85 -1.87 -0.51
N SER A 12 15.39 -1.83 -1.77
CA SER A 12 14.08 -2.36 -2.17
C SER A 12 14.00 -3.88 -2.01
N LEU A 13 15.09 -4.61 -2.31
CA LEU A 13 15.18 -6.07 -2.12
C LEU A 13 15.10 -6.48 -0.64
N LYS A 14 15.58 -5.63 0.27
CA LYS A 14 15.48 -5.88 1.73
C LYS A 14 14.06 -5.65 2.24
N ALA A 15 13.38 -4.61 1.77
CA ALA A 15 12.00 -4.34 2.16
C ALA A 15 11.04 -5.44 1.68
N SER A 16 11.20 -5.93 0.45
CA SER A 16 10.37 -7.01 -0.09
C SER A 16 10.53 -8.31 0.70
N SER A 17 11.77 -8.74 0.96
CA SER A 17 12.05 -9.96 1.73
C SER A 17 11.52 -9.93 3.17
N VAL A 18 11.51 -8.75 3.82
CA VAL A 18 10.87 -8.59 5.13
C VAL A 18 9.36 -8.78 5.01
N LEU A 19 8.71 -8.13 4.03
CA LEU A 19 7.26 -8.24 3.85
C LEU A 19 6.80 -9.66 3.46
N ASP A 20 7.59 -10.38 2.68
CA ASP A 20 7.32 -11.77 2.29
C ASP A 20 7.48 -12.75 3.46
N SER A 21 8.26 -12.40 4.49
CA SER A 21 8.34 -13.20 5.72
C SER A 21 7.09 -13.08 6.60
N ILE A 22 6.24 -12.08 6.37
CA ILE A 22 5.01 -11.84 7.12
C ILE A 22 3.89 -12.74 6.58
N ALA A 23 3.37 -13.62 7.42
CA ALA A 23 2.23 -14.50 7.09
C ALA A 23 0.86 -13.79 7.05
N ILE A 24 0.84 -12.45 7.06
CA ILE A 24 -0.36 -11.61 7.07
C ILE A 24 -0.45 -10.88 5.73
N PRO A 25 -1.63 -10.85 5.07
CA PRO A 25 -1.85 -10.08 3.86
C PRO A 25 -1.42 -8.62 4.02
N THR A 26 -0.36 -8.22 3.30
CA THR A 26 0.27 -6.90 3.47
C THR A 26 0.66 -6.31 2.12
N PHE A 27 0.39 -5.02 1.96
CA PHE A 27 0.85 -4.21 0.82
C PHE A 27 1.39 -2.86 1.31
N ALA A 28 2.20 -2.20 0.48
CA ALA A 28 2.69 -0.85 0.74
C ALA A 28 2.48 0.04 -0.49
N ILE A 29 2.27 1.33 -0.28
CA ILE A 29 2.11 2.34 -1.35
C ILE A 29 3.15 3.45 -1.23
N ASN A 30 3.48 4.11 -2.34
CA ASN A 30 4.28 5.34 -2.34
C ASN A 30 3.38 6.59 -2.20
N VAL A 31 4.00 7.77 -2.16
CA VAL A 31 3.27 9.06 -2.07
C VAL A 31 2.47 9.42 -3.33
N GLN A 32 2.66 8.69 -4.44
CA GLN A 32 1.85 8.77 -5.65
C GLN A 32 0.63 7.83 -5.62
N HIS A 33 0.41 7.13 -4.50
CA HIS A 33 -0.65 6.12 -4.30
C HIS A 33 -0.47 4.85 -5.12
N GLU A 34 0.75 4.57 -5.57
CA GLU A 34 1.09 3.37 -6.33
C GLU A 34 1.60 2.28 -5.39
N ILE A 35 1.14 1.05 -5.61
CA ILE A 35 1.59 -0.12 -4.88
C ILE A 35 3.08 -0.34 -5.16
N THR A 36 3.89 -0.37 -4.11
CA THR A 36 5.33 -0.67 -4.20
C THR A 36 5.65 -2.10 -3.78
N HIS A 37 4.80 -2.69 -2.93
CA HIS A 37 4.98 -4.05 -2.43
C HIS A 37 3.63 -4.75 -2.29
N TRP A 38 3.63 -6.04 -2.60
CA TRP A 38 2.47 -6.92 -2.54
C TRP A 38 2.98 -8.31 -2.12
N ASN A 39 2.80 -8.67 -0.86
CA ASN A 39 3.41 -9.90 -0.34
C ASN A 39 2.64 -11.17 -0.75
N GLN A 40 3.29 -12.33 -0.64
CA GLN A 40 2.67 -13.60 -1.03
C GLN A 40 1.37 -13.92 -0.26
N ALA A 41 1.24 -13.45 0.98
CA ALA A 41 0.04 -13.70 1.78
C ALA A 41 -1.19 -12.97 1.18
N ILE A 42 -1.03 -11.73 0.69
CA ILE A 42 -2.14 -10.99 0.06
C ILE A 42 -2.46 -11.53 -1.34
N GLU A 43 -1.48 -12.05 -2.08
CA GLU A 43 -1.76 -12.78 -3.33
C GLU A 43 -2.68 -13.97 -3.08
N LYS A 44 -2.33 -14.81 -2.09
CA LYS A 44 -3.11 -16.00 -1.73
C LYS A 44 -4.50 -15.66 -1.20
N ALA A 45 -4.61 -14.60 -0.40
CA ALA A 45 -5.89 -14.21 0.21
C ALA A 45 -6.85 -13.52 -0.77
N SER A 46 -6.32 -12.72 -1.71
CA SER A 46 -7.13 -11.91 -2.61
C SER A 46 -7.27 -12.47 -4.03
N GLY A 47 -6.37 -13.36 -4.45
CA GLY A 47 -6.28 -13.88 -5.81
C GLY A 47 -5.63 -12.93 -6.81
N TYR A 48 -5.20 -11.72 -6.40
CA TYR A 48 -4.49 -10.79 -7.27
C TYR A 48 -2.98 -10.99 -7.15
N LEU A 49 -2.32 -11.20 -8.29
CA LEU A 49 -0.87 -11.40 -8.35
C LEU A 49 -0.12 -10.06 -8.23
N ALA A 50 1.06 -10.10 -7.61
CA ALA A 50 1.93 -8.95 -7.40
C ALA A 50 2.29 -8.28 -8.74
N VAL A 51 2.52 -9.08 -9.79
CA VAL A 51 2.83 -8.60 -11.15
C VAL A 51 1.73 -7.72 -11.75
N ASP A 52 0.47 -7.94 -11.36
CA ASP A 52 -0.69 -7.18 -11.86
C ASP A 52 -1.03 -5.97 -10.98
N MET A 53 -0.50 -5.94 -9.76
CA MET A 53 -0.87 -4.97 -8.73
C MET A 53 0.23 -3.92 -8.50
N ILE A 54 1.50 -4.32 -8.44
CA ILE A 54 2.63 -3.40 -8.21
C ILE A 54 2.71 -2.37 -9.34
N GLY A 55 2.92 -1.11 -9.00
CA GLY A 55 2.94 0.03 -9.92
C GLY A 55 1.55 0.58 -10.28
N THR A 56 0.48 -0.04 -9.77
CA THR A 56 -0.90 0.43 -10.00
C THR A 56 -1.46 1.16 -8.78
N LYS A 57 -2.64 1.79 -8.94
CA LYS A 57 -3.44 2.37 -7.86
C LYS A 57 -4.64 1.48 -7.48
N ASN A 58 -4.48 0.16 -7.61
CA ASN A 58 -5.55 -0.82 -7.44
C ASN A 58 -5.64 -1.44 -6.04
N GLN A 59 -4.99 -0.85 -5.03
CA GLN A 59 -4.94 -1.35 -3.65
C GLN A 59 -6.32 -1.59 -3.03
N TRP A 60 -7.36 -0.96 -3.57
CA TRP A 60 -8.75 -1.09 -3.14
C TRP A 60 -9.41 -2.43 -3.52
N LYS A 61 -8.93 -3.12 -4.57
CA LYS A 61 -9.60 -4.28 -5.17
C LYS A 61 -9.89 -5.43 -4.18
N PRO A 62 -8.97 -5.80 -3.26
CA PRO A 62 -9.27 -6.87 -2.30
C PRO A 62 -10.34 -6.50 -1.27
N PHE A 63 -10.57 -5.21 -1.04
CA PHE A 63 -11.36 -4.73 0.11
C PHE A 63 -12.74 -4.25 -0.29
N TYR A 64 -12.91 -3.79 -1.53
CA TYR A 64 -14.11 -3.08 -1.96
C TYR A 64 -14.57 -3.50 -3.36
N PRO A 65 -15.89 -3.51 -3.61
CA PRO A 65 -16.43 -3.86 -4.93
C PRO A 65 -16.17 -2.78 -5.99
N ASN A 66 -15.88 -1.55 -5.59
CA ASN A 66 -15.66 -0.40 -6.48
C ASN A 66 -14.46 0.43 -6.01
N ALA A 67 -13.86 1.18 -6.94
CA ALA A 67 -12.71 2.03 -6.68
C ALA A 67 -12.99 3.07 -5.59
N ARG A 68 -12.18 3.06 -4.54
CA ARG A 68 -12.18 4.06 -3.45
C ARG A 68 -10.86 4.06 -2.69
N PRO A 69 -10.51 5.15 -2.00
CA PRO A 69 -9.31 5.19 -1.15
C PRO A 69 -9.32 4.10 -0.08
N THR A 70 -8.18 3.46 0.11
CA THR A 70 -7.89 2.61 1.27
C THR A 70 -7.39 3.45 2.44
N MET A 71 -7.30 2.87 3.63
CA MET A 71 -6.73 3.56 4.79
C MET A 71 -5.31 4.07 4.52
N SER A 72 -4.49 3.27 3.82
CA SER A 72 -3.13 3.67 3.45
C SER A 72 -3.11 4.93 2.60
N ASP A 73 -4.08 5.08 1.69
CA ASP A 73 -4.21 6.29 0.86
C ASP A 73 -4.52 7.52 1.71
N LEU A 74 -5.45 7.40 2.66
CA LEU A 74 -5.83 8.51 3.53
C LEU A 74 -4.66 8.95 4.43
N ILE A 75 -3.86 8.00 4.92
CA ILE A 75 -2.66 8.30 5.71
C ILE A 75 -1.62 9.07 4.88
N VAL A 76 -1.41 8.67 3.62
CA VAL A 76 -0.48 9.36 2.70
C VAL A 76 -0.95 10.78 2.38
N GLU A 77 -2.26 11.01 2.26
CA GLU A 77 -2.87 12.33 2.06
C GLU A 77 -2.79 13.25 3.29
N GLY A 78 -2.19 12.78 4.40
CA GLY A 78 -2.07 13.54 5.64
C GLY A 78 -3.30 13.48 6.53
N GLY A 79 -4.18 12.48 6.32
CA GLY A 79 -5.29 12.19 7.21
C GLY A 79 -6.26 13.36 7.38
N GLN A 80 -6.69 13.98 6.28
CA GLN A 80 -7.72 15.03 6.36
C GLN A 80 -8.98 14.44 7.02
N ASP A 81 -9.38 15.03 8.16
CA ASP A 81 -10.41 14.49 9.07
C ASP A 81 -11.71 14.10 8.33
N GLU A 82 -12.13 14.86 7.31
CA GLU A 82 -13.36 14.60 6.54
C GLU A 82 -13.37 13.27 5.76
N SER A 83 -12.24 12.86 5.17
CA SER A 83 -12.18 11.62 4.38
C SER A 83 -12.05 10.38 5.28
N VAL A 84 -11.36 10.52 6.41
CA VAL A 84 -11.29 9.50 7.47
C VAL A 84 -12.65 9.32 8.13
N GLU A 85 -13.34 10.41 8.47
CA GLU A 85 -14.70 10.38 9.00
C GLU A 85 -15.69 9.77 8.01
N ARG A 86 -15.59 10.05 6.72
CA ARG A 86 -16.50 9.50 5.69
C ARG A 86 -16.35 7.99 5.49
N PHE A 87 -15.15 7.45 5.67
CA PHE A 87 -14.85 6.07 5.31
C PHE A 87 -14.58 5.13 6.50
N TYR A 88 -14.30 5.67 7.69
CA TYR A 88 -13.84 4.91 8.87
C TYR A 88 -14.41 5.37 10.22
N THR A 89 -15.58 6.06 10.21
CA THR A 89 -16.24 6.73 11.36
C THR A 89 -16.32 5.90 12.66
N SER A 90 -16.40 4.58 12.60
CA SER A 90 -16.63 3.73 13.80
C SER A 90 -15.36 3.07 14.38
N LYS A 91 -14.15 3.39 13.90
CA LYS A 91 -12.89 2.76 14.36
C LYS A 91 -11.81 3.75 14.80
N TYR A 92 -12.12 5.04 14.83
CA TYR A 92 -11.15 6.09 15.17
C TYR A 92 -11.38 6.58 16.61
N ASN A 93 -10.41 6.36 17.49
CA ASN A 93 -10.28 7.09 18.75
C ASN A 93 -9.17 8.12 18.56
N LYS A 94 -9.53 9.40 18.56
CA LYS A 94 -8.59 10.52 18.59
C LYS A 94 -7.86 10.46 19.94
N SER A 95 -6.54 10.28 19.92
CA SER A 95 -5.68 10.40 21.10
C SER A 95 -5.40 11.86 21.41
#